data_AF-A0AAD4ZAE3-F1
#
_entry.id   AF-A0AAD4ZAE3-F1
#
_cell.length_a   1.000
_cell.length_b   1.000
_cell.length_c   1.000
_cell.angle_alpha   90.00
_cell.angle_beta   90.00
_cell.angle_gamma   90.00
#
_symmetry.space_group_name_H-M   'P 1'
#
loop_
_entity.id
_entity.type
_entity.pdbx_description
1 polymer ?
#
loop_
_entity_poly.entity_id
_entity_poly.type
_entity_poly.pdbx_seq_one_letter_code
_entity_poly.pdbx_strand_id
1 'polypeptide(L)'
;MMVVNSGLNFKNYAMECEGQMTPEVRSELKLKLGLEFDCCDDVFNFYNMYAAEAGFGIRCSTTRTCTLTGEVTRKEYVCCNALISTVSHKRRRRGCTRTGCKAKLVILKVKYKNKYIVVGFNEVHNHDMTTVDKVHLLRSHRNLIESTKAYSADMSKVNIPIHKQLSLLEVQVRGLENVGFVKRYV
;
A
#
# COMPACT_ATOMS: atom_id res chain seq x y z
N MET A 1 29.77 -15.19 45.22
CA MET A 1 28.60 -14.28 45.23
C MET A 1 29.04 -12.95 44.65
N MET A 2 28.79 -12.68 43.37
CA MET A 2 28.73 -11.32 42.83
C MET A 2 27.67 -11.32 41.72
N VAL A 3 26.66 -10.49 41.93
CA VAL A 3 25.49 -10.30 41.08
C VAL A 3 25.89 -9.31 39.98
N VAL A 4 25.78 -9.69 38.71
CA VAL A 4 25.88 -8.74 37.58
C VAL A 4 24.47 -8.43 37.10
N ASN A 5 23.96 -7.26 37.49
CA ASN A 5 22.72 -6.73 36.96
C ASN A 5 22.96 -5.99 35.64
N SER A 6 22.22 -6.48 34.66
CA SER A 6 21.80 -5.89 33.39
C SER A 6 21.57 -4.37 33.40
N GLY A 7 22.09 -3.71 32.37
CA GLY A 7 21.77 -2.33 32.04
C GLY A 7 22.06 -2.03 30.57
N LEU A 8 21.41 -2.73 29.63
CA LEU A 8 21.39 -2.31 28.23
C LEU A 8 20.48 -1.08 28.10
N ASN A 9 21.12 0.08 28.08
CA ASN A 9 20.52 1.39 27.89
C ASN A 9 20.12 1.54 26.41
N PHE A 10 18.89 1.18 26.07
CA PHE A 10 18.31 1.44 24.76
C PHE A 10 17.94 2.92 24.64
N LYS A 11 18.94 3.76 24.39
CA LYS A 11 18.71 5.15 23.97
C LYS A 11 18.08 5.12 22.58
N ASN A 12 16.80 5.51 22.55
CA ASN A 12 16.09 6.24 21.50
C ASN A 12 16.86 6.39 20.17
N TYR A 13 16.59 5.48 19.22
CA TYR A 13 16.90 5.70 17.81
C TYR A 13 15.65 6.27 17.13
N ALA A 14 15.34 7.52 17.44
CA ALA A 14 14.51 8.34 16.54
C ALA A 14 15.49 8.90 15.50
N MET A 15 15.66 8.19 14.39
CA MET A 15 16.28 8.76 13.20
C MET A 15 15.28 9.76 12.62
N GLU A 16 15.52 11.05 12.86
CA GLU A 16 14.94 12.13 12.09
C GLU A 16 15.56 12.07 10.69
N CYS A 17 14.89 11.36 9.76
CA CYS A 17 15.24 11.46 8.34
C CYS A 17 14.56 12.72 7.78
N GLU A 18 15.23 13.88 7.88
CA GLU A 18 14.86 15.11 7.17
C GLU A 18 15.17 15.03 5.65
N GLY A 19 14.96 13.87 5.04
CA GLY A 19 15.12 13.66 3.60
C GLY A 19 13.78 13.87 2.91
N GLN A 20 13.60 14.99 2.21
CA GLN A 20 12.56 15.07 1.18
C GLN A 20 12.99 14.20 0.01
N MET A 21 12.28 13.10 -0.22
CA MET A 21 12.54 12.18 -1.33
C MET A 21 11.42 12.29 -2.36
N THR A 22 11.80 12.50 -3.62
CA THR A 22 10.90 12.37 -4.77
C THR A 22 11.29 11.14 -5.56
N PRO A 23 10.39 10.16 -5.77
CA PRO A 23 10.74 8.95 -6.49
C PRO A 23 10.97 9.27 -7.97
N GLU A 24 12.02 8.69 -8.53
CA GLU A 24 12.27 8.72 -9.97
C GLU A 24 11.49 7.59 -10.63
N VAL A 25 10.41 7.96 -11.31
CA VAL A 25 9.49 7.04 -11.98
C VAL A 25 9.47 7.36 -13.46
N ARG A 26 9.31 6.33 -14.29
CA ARG A 26 9.18 6.48 -15.74
C ARG A 26 8.10 7.49 -16.11
N SER A 27 8.38 8.30 -17.13
CA SER A 27 7.56 9.42 -17.59
C SER A 27 6.10 9.06 -17.84
N GLU A 28 5.84 7.83 -18.31
CA GLU A 28 4.52 7.32 -18.68
C GLU A 28 3.63 7.06 -17.45
N LEU A 29 4.25 6.76 -16.30
CA LEU A 29 3.55 6.49 -15.04
C LEU A 29 3.42 7.74 -14.18
N LYS A 30 4.02 8.87 -14.58
CA LYS A 30 3.99 10.10 -13.81
C LYS A 30 2.60 10.73 -13.83
N LEU A 31 2.00 10.83 -12.65
CA LEU A 31 0.72 11.51 -12.45
C LEU A 31 0.85 13.01 -12.76
N LYS A 32 -0.12 13.52 -13.53
CA LYS A 32 -0.27 14.94 -13.84
C LYS A 32 -1.62 15.43 -13.32
N LEU A 33 -1.66 16.68 -12.89
CA LEU A 33 -2.92 17.34 -12.55
C LEU A 33 -3.80 17.43 -13.80
N GLY A 34 -5.10 17.24 -13.62
CA GLY A 34 -6.08 17.28 -14.70
C GLY A 34 -6.25 15.99 -15.50
N LEU A 35 -5.50 14.91 -15.19
CA LEU A 35 -5.77 13.60 -15.78
C LEU A 35 -7.20 13.14 -15.46
N GLU A 36 -7.93 12.74 -16.49
CA GLU A 36 -9.30 12.25 -16.39
C GLU A 36 -9.32 10.71 -16.45
N PHE A 37 -10.20 10.09 -15.66
CA PHE A 37 -10.42 8.66 -15.61
C PHE A 37 -11.92 8.37 -15.61
N ASP A 38 -12.33 7.22 -16.15
CA ASP A 38 -13.74 6.85 -16.23
C ASP A 38 -14.26 6.32 -14.88
N CYS A 39 -13.45 5.59 -14.12
CA CYS A 39 -13.83 5.13 -12.79
C CYS A 39 -12.77 5.36 -11.70
N CYS A 40 -13.19 5.25 -10.43
CA CYS A 40 -12.29 5.47 -9.30
C CYS A 40 -11.27 4.34 -9.09
N ASP A 41 -11.52 3.17 -9.68
CA ASP A 41 -10.64 2.01 -9.62
C ASP A 41 -9.49 2.14 -10.63
N ASP A 42 -9.74 2.75 -11.81
CA ASP A 42 -8.67 3.07 -12.77
C ASP A 42 -7.65 4.03 -12.15
N VAL A 43 -8.13 5.07 -11.45
CA VAL A 43 -7.25 5.97 -10.69
C VAL A 43 -6.43 5.19 -9.66
N PHE A 44 -7.09 4.29 -8.92
CA PHE A 44 -6.40 3.49 -7.90
C PHE A 44 -5.31 2.63 -8.53
N ASN A 45 -5.62 1.91 -9.61
CA ASN A 45 -4.68 1.04 -10.31
C ASN A 45 -3.50 1.85 -10.88
N PHE A 46 -3.79 3.00 -11.52
CA PHE A 46 -2.75 3.87 -12.06
C PHE A 46 -1.81 4.37 -10.97
N TYR A 47 -2.35 4.87 -9.84
CA TYR A 47 -1.53 5.33 -8.73
C TYR A 47 -0.81 4.18 -8.02
N ASN A 48 -1.40 2.99 -7.97
CA ASN A 48 -0.77 1.81 -7.39
C ASN A 48 0.42 1.33 -8.23
N MET A 49 0.33 1.40 -9.56
CA MET A 49 1.47 1.12 -10.45
C MET A 49 2.60 2.13 -10.25
N TYR A 50 2.26 3.43 -10.20
CA TYR A 50 3.23 4.47 -9.86
C TYR A 50 3.91 4.18 -8.51
N ALA A 51 3.12 3.84 -7.49
CA ALA A 51 3.63 3.56 -6.16
C ALA A 51 4.49 2.29 -6.11
N ALA A 52 4.17 1.28 -6.94
CA ALA A 52 4.96 0.06 -7.05
C ALA A 52 6.35 0.35 -7.63
N GLU A 53 6.43 1.07 -8.76
CA GLU A 53 7.71 1.46 -9.37
C GLU A 53 8.51 2.37 -8.42
N ALA A 54 7.82 3.29 -7.75
CA ALA A 54 8.41 4.20 -6.78
C ALA A 54 8.83 3.52 -5.46
N GLY A 55 8.35 2.30 -5.17
CA GLY A 55 8.74 1.56 -3.97
C GLY A 55 7.92 1.86 -2.71
N PHE A 56 6.69 2.38 -2.81
CA PHE A 56 5.84 2.63 -1.65
C PHE A 56 4.44 1.99 -1.77
N GLY A 57 3.77 1.90 -0.62
CA GLY A 57 2.40 1.40 -0.56
C GLY A 57 1.40 2.54 -0.45
N ILE A 58 0.22 2.37 -1.04
CA ILE A 58 -0.86 3.36 -0.96
C ILE A 58 -2.00 2.85 -0.07
N ARG A 59 -2.78 3.79 0.49
CA ARG A 59 -4.02 3.49 1.21
C ARG A 59 -5.07 4.55 0.91
N CYS A 60 -6.34 4.17 0.95
CA CYS A 60 -7.43 5.13 0.97
C CYS A 60 -7.47 5.82 2.34
N SER A 61 -7.41 7.15 2.36
CA SER A 61 -7.53 7.95 3.59
C SER A 61 -8.97 8.42 3.79
N THR A 62 -9.50 9.11 2.79
CA THR A 62 -10.80 9.78 2.89
C THR A 62 -11.60 9.54 1.63
N THR A 63 -12.84 9.11 1.79
CA THR A 63 -13.83 9.03 0.72
C THR A 63 -15.00 9.91 1.11
N ARG A 64 -15.38 10.85 0.24
CA ARG A 64 -16.64 11.59 0.36
C ARG A 64 -17.56 11.13 -0.74
N THR A 65 -18.79 10.83 -0.34
CA THR A 65 -19.87 10.44 -1.24
C THR A 65 -20.95 11.52 -1.23
N CYS A 66 -21.71 11.60 -2.31
CA CYS A 66 -22.95 12.37 -2.31
C CYS A 66 -23.97 11.65 -1.44
N THR A 67 -24.61 12.36 -0.50
CA THR A 67 -25.60 11.78 0.41
C THR A 67 -26.87 11.32 -0.30
N LEU A 68 -27.22 11.98 -1.41
CA LEU A 68 -28.42 11.68 -2.19
C LEU A 68 -28.24 10.46 -3.11
N THR A 69 -27.10 10.37 -3.79
CA THR A 69 -26.86 9.33 -4.81
C THR A 69 -25.94 8.20 -4.34
N GLY A 70 -25.26 8.36 -3.20
CA GLY A 70 -24.24 7.42 -2.72
C GLY A 70 -22.93 7.43 -3.51
N GLU A 71 -22.86 8.19 -4.59
CA GLU A 71 -21.70 8.19 -5.49
C GLU A 71 -20.48 8.88 -4.88
N VAL A 72 -19.28 8.35 -5.15
CA VAL A 72 -18.01 8.96 -4.71
C VAL A 72 -17.77 10.28 -5.43
N THR A 73 -17.74 11.38 -4.68
CA THR A 73 -17.50 12.75 -5.18
C THR A 73 -16.06 13.20 -4.97
N ARG A 74 -15.41 12.76 -3.89
CA ARG A 74 -13.98 13.01 -3.61
C ARG A 74 -13.35 11.77 -3.02
N LYS A 75 -12.15 11.43 -3.46
CA LYS A 75 -11.36 10.35 -2.87
C LYS A 75 -9.92 10.78 -2.70
N GLU A 76 -9.31 10.38 -1.59
CA GLU A 76 -7.94 10.73 -1.23
C GLU A 76 -7.15 9.47 -0.90
N TYR A 77 -6.08 9.25 -1.66
CA TYR A 77 -5.12 8.17 -1.49
C TYR A 77 -3.83 8.74 -0.90
N VAL A 78 -3.28 8.08 0.11
CA VAL A 78 -2.07 8.54 0.83
C VAL A 78 -1.06 7.41 0.93
N CYS A 79 0.20 7.75 1.19
CA CYS A 79 1.22 6.76 1.51
C CYS A 79 0.82 5.90 2.73
N CYS A 80 1.26 4.64 2.77
CA CYS A 80 1.08 3.74 3.91
C CYS A 80 1.66 4.31 5.22
N ASN A 81 2.70 5.14 5.10
CA ASN A 81 3.41 5.79 6.19
C ASN A 81 2.78 7.15 6.58
N ALA A 82 1.66 7.53 5.97
CA ALA A 82 0.94 8.77 6.29
C ALA A 82 0.26 8.71 7.67
N LEU A 83 0.16 9.90 8.31
CA LEU A 83 -0.22 10.13 9.71
C LEU A 83 0.82 9.59 10.70
N ILE A 84 0.90 10.19 11.89
CA ILE A 84 1.72 9.69 12.99
C ILE A 84 0.89 8.70 13.80
N SER A 85 1.46 7.55 14.12
CA SER A 85 0.83 6.58 15.01
C SER A 85 0.88 7.06 16.46
N THR A 86 -0.28 7.27 17.09
CA THR A 86 -0.40 7.55 18.53
C THR A 86 -0.47 6.27 19.39
N VAL A 87 -0.47 5.10 18.75
CA VAL A 87 -0.65 3.81 19.45
C VAL A 87 0.69 3.36 20.03
N SER A 88 0.79 3.36 21.36
CA SER A 88 1.95 2.83 22.07
C SER A 88 2.23 1.38 21.66
N HIS A 89 3.51 1.04 21.54
CA HIS A 89 4.07 -0.18 20.93
C HIS A 89 3.68 -1.52 21.57
N LYS A 90 2.60 -1.61 22.37
CA LYS A 90 2.24 -2.82 23.12
C LYS A 90 1.41 -3.86 22.36
N ARG A 91 0.99 -3.63 21.11
CA ARG A 91 0.20 -4.63 20.34
C ARG A 91 0.84 -4.99 19.00
N ARG A 92 1.60 -6.10 19.03
CA ARG A 92 2.29 -6.81 17.93
C ARG A 92 3.49 -6.05 17.34
N ARG A 93 4.55 -6.80 17.01
CA ARG A 93 5.75 -6.37 16.25
C ARG A 93 5.41 -5.96 14.79
N ARG A 94 4.33 -5.23 14.56
CA ARG A 94 4.10 -4.55 13.30
C ARG A 94 4.95 -3.30 13.35
N GLY A 95 6.01 -3.26 12.54
CA GLY A 95 6.81 -2.05 12.37
C GLY A 95 5.87 -0.87 12.18
N CYS A 96 5.87 0.03 13.17
CA CYS A 96 5.03 1.20 13.14
C CYS A 96 5.68 2.18 12.16
N THR A 97 5.34 2.10 10.88
CA THR A 97 5.95 2.89 9.79
C THR A 97 5.28 4.24 9.54
N ARG A 98 4.40 4.69 10.45
CA ARG A 98 3.62 5.90 10.27
C ARG A 98 4.43 7.15 10.67
N THR A 99 5.27 7.61 9.75
CA THR A 99 6.19 8.76 9.87
C THR A 99 5.51 10.10 9.62
N GLY A 100 4.20 10.15 9.39
CA GLY A 100 3.52 11.38 9.02
C GLY A 100 3.79 11.82 7.57
N CYS A 101 4.09 10.87 6.68
CA CYS A 101 4.31 11.15 5.26
C CYS A 101 3.15 11.96 4.64
N LYS A 102 3.48 12.98 3.85
CA LYS A 102 2.52 13.91 3.22
C LYS A 102 2.21 13.58 1.75
N ALA A 103 2.84 12.54 1.20
CA ALA A 103 2.59 12.08 -0.16
C ALA A 103 1.13 11.62 -0.33
N LYS A 104 0.44 12.17 -1.33
CA LYS A 104 -0.99 11.95 -1.53
C LYS A 104 -1.45 12.24 -2.95
N LEU A 105 -2.55 11.58 -3.33
CA LEU A 105 -3.32 11.80 -4.54
C LEU A 105 -4.77 12.12 -4.16
N VAL A 106 -5.32 13.17 -4.73
CA VAL A 106 -6.70 13.62 -4.51
C VAL A 106 -7.43 13.66 -5.84
N ILE A 107 -8.58 13.00 -5.88
CA ILE A 107 -9.49 13.01 -7.04
C ILE A 107 -10.85 13.59 -6.71
N LEU A 108 -11.47 14.19 -7.71
CA LEU A 108 -12.86 14.67 -7.68
C LEU A 108 -13.65 14.08 -8.83
N LYS A 109 -14.93 13.76 -8.59
CA LYS A 109 -15.87 13.40 -9.65
C LYS A 109 -16.44 14.68 -10.27
N VAL A 110 -16.32 14.79 -11.58
CA VAL A 110 -16.89 15.85 -12.40
C VAL A 110 -18.29 15.44 -12.81
N LYS A 111 -19.32 16.07 -12.20
CA LYS A 111 -20.72 15.67 -12.38
C LYS A 111 -21.19 15.67 -13.84
N TYR A 112 -20.81 16.68 -14.62
CA TYR A 112 -21.30 16.85 -15.99
C TYR A 112 -20.67 15.88 -17.00
N LYS A 113 -19.42 15.45 -16.77
CA LYS A 113 -18.69 14.48 -17.61
C LYS A 113 -18.77 13.05 -17.11
N ASN A 114 -19.27 12.85 -15.87
CA ASN A 114 -19.23 11.58 -15.15
C ASN A 114 -17.81 10.95 -15.05
N LYS A 115 -16.77 11.79 -15.02
CA LYS A 115 -15.36 11.35 -14.94
C LYS A 115 -14.71 11.75 -13.63
N TYR A 116 -13.63 11.07 -13.27
CA TYR A 116 -12.77 11.41 -12.13
C TYR A 116 -11.55 12.18 -12.60
N ILE A 117 -11.27 13.31 -11.98
CA ILE A 117 -10.10 14.15 -12.30
C ILE A 117 -9.11 14.20 -11.15
N VAL A 118 -7.82 14.19 -11.47
CA VAL A 118 -6.75 14.41 -10.50
C VAL A 118 -6.63 15.90 -10.19
N VAL A 119 -6.96 16.29 -8.96
CA VAL A 119 -6.94 17.71 -8.52
C VAL A 119 -5.78 18.04 -7.59
N GLY A 120 -5.15 17.03 -7.00
CA GLY A 120 -4.02 17.23 -6.11
C GLY A 120 -3.10 16.04 -6.15
N PHE A 121 -1.82 16.30 -6.33
CA PHE A 121 -0.79 15.29 -6.32
C PHE A 121 0.43 15.85 -5.58
N ASN A 122 0.89 15.13 -4.55
CA ASN A 122 2.10 15.43 -3.82
C ASN A 122 3.00 14.20 -3.85
N GLU A 123 4.13 14.33 -4.54
CA GLU A 123 5.13 13.26 -4.74
C GLU A 123 6.23 13.25 -3.66
N VAL A 124 6.22 14.19 -2.71
CA VAL A 124 7.29 14.32 -1.71
C VAL A 124 7.06 13.37 -0.53
N HIS A 125 8.04 12.50 -0.29
CA HIS A 125 8.10 11.57 0.84
C HIS A 125 9.11 12.05 1.90
N ASN A 126 8.92 11.59 3.14
CA ASN A 126 9.79 11.86 4.29
C ASN A 126 10.41 10.57 4.86
N HIS A 127 10.50 9.52 4.04
CA HIS A 127 11.01 8.22 4.42
C HIS A 127 11.56 7.53 3.17
N ASP A 128 12.46 6.58 3.39
CA ASP A 128 13.02 5.77 2.32
C ASP A 128 11.95 4.89 1.67
N MET A 129 12.11 4.68 0.37
CA MET A 129 11.30 3.78 -0.41
C MET A 129 11.77 2.32 -0.21
N THR A 130 10.84 1.39 -0.38
CA THR A 130 11.14 -0.04 -0.39
C THR A 130 11.81 -0.41 -1.71
N THR A 131 12.78 -1.33 -1.67
CA THR A 131 13.40 -1.88 -2.88
C THR A 131 12.36 -2.59 -3.75
N VAL A 132 12.48 -2.49 -5.07
CA VAL A 132 11.54 -3.09 -6.05
C VAL A 132 11.28 -4.58 -5.73
N ASP A 133 12.31 -5.33 -5.36
CA ASP A 133 12.22 -6.75 -5.00
C ASP A 133 11.29 -7.05 -3.82
N LYS A 134 11.02 -6.06 -2.95
CA LYS A 134 10.20 -6.21 -1.74
C LYS A 134 8.86 -5.48 -1.84
N VAL A 135 8.59 -4.80 -2.96
CA VAL A 135 7.34 -4.05 -3.19
C VAL A 135 6.12 -4.97 -3.15
N HIS A 136 6.23 -6.19 -3.66
CA HIS A 136 5.17 -7.20 -3.60
C HIS A 136 4.75 -7.56 -2.17
N LEU A 137 5.61 -7.29 -1.17
CA LEU A 137 5.29 -7.50 0.25
C LEU A 137 4.43 -6.35 0.82
N LEU A 138 4.32 -5.20 0.15
CA LEU A 138 3.51 -4.08 0.62
C LEU A 138 2.02 -4.39 0.43
N ARG A 139 1.20 -4.00 1.40
CA ARG A 139 -0.22 -4.40 1.46
C ARG A 139 -1.02 -4.04 0.20
N SER A 140 -0.76 -2.88 -0.41
CA SER A 140 -1.48 -2.42 -1.61
C SER A 140 -1.11 -3.20 -2.88
N HIS A 141 0.04 -3.89 -2.86
CA HIS A 141 0.58 -4.64 -3.99
C HIS A 141 0.32 -6.15 -3.87
N ARG A 142 -0.31 -6.58 -2.78
CA ARG A 142 -0.73 -7.97 -2.52
C ARG A 142 -2.05 -8.32 -3.24
N ASN A 143 -2.18 -7.94 -4.51
CA ASN A 143 -3.38 -8.24 -5.28
C ASN A 143 -3.25 -9.64 -5.89
N LEU A 144 -4.19 -10.52 -5.54
CA LEU A 144 -4.33 -11.79 -6.24
C LEU A 144 -4.84 -11.56 -7.66
N ILE A 145 -4.23 -12.26 -8.60
CA ILE A 145 -4.74 -12.42 -9.95
C ILE A 145 -6.06 -13.19 -9.88
N GLU A 146 -7.05 -12.83 -10.69
CA GLU A 146 -8.38 -13.48 -10.64
C GLU A 146 -8.30 -15.00 -10.85
N SER A 147 -7.39 -15.47 -11.72
CA SER A 147 -7.12 -16.89 -11.91
C SER A 147 -6.65 -17.58 -10.63
N THR A 148 -5.80 -16.94 -9.83
CA THR A 148 -5.32 -17.48 -8.55
C THR A 148 -6.42 -17.50 -7.49
N LYS A 149 -7.38 -16.55 -7.54
CA LYS A 149 -8.58 -16.58 -6.68
C LYS A 149 -9.48 -17.74 -7.04
N ALA A 150 -9.78 -17.91 -8.32
CA ALA A 150 -10.62 -19.01 -8.81
C ALA A 150 -10.01 -20.36 -8.44
N TYR A 151 -8.70 -20.52 -8.66
CA TYR A 151 -7.98 -21.73 -8.28
C TYR A 151 -8.00 -22.00 -6.77
N SER A 152 -7.77 -20.98 -5.94
CA SER A 152 -7.89 -21.12 -4.47
C SER A 152 -9.31 -21.47 -4.03
N ALA A 153 -10.34 -20.93 -4.70
CA ALA A 153 -11.73 -21.28 -4.46
C ALA A 153 -12.01 -22.74 -4.81
N ASP A 154 -11.51 -23.23 -5.95
CA ASP A 154 -11.66 -24.64 -6.35
C ASP A 154 -10.94 -25.59 -5.41
N MET A 155 -9.71 -25.25 -4.98
CA MET A 155 -8.97 -26.01 -3.96
C MET A 155 -9.68 -26.04 -2.60
N SER A 156 -10.43 -24.98 -2.27
CA SER A 156 -11.22 -24.92 -1.05
C SER A 156 -12.46 -25.82 -1.12
N LYS A 157 -13.08 -25.98 -2.30
CA LYS A 157 -14.22 -26.91 -2.50
C LYS A 157 -13.83 -28.37 -2.22
N VAL A 158 -12.58 -28.74 -2.48
CA VAL A 158 -12.05 -30.08 -2.19
C VAL A 158 -11.34 -30.18 -0.83
N ASN A 159 -11.54 -29.21 0.06
CA ASN A 159 -10.99 -29.17 1.42
C ASN A 159 -9.45 -29.27 1.49
N ILE A 160 -8.73 -28.77 0.49
CA ILE A 160 -7.26 -28.74 0.54
C ILE A 160 -6.82 -27.66 1.55
N PRO A 161 -5.97 -28.00 2.55
CA PRO A 161 -5.49 -27.03 3.52
C PRO A 161 -4.75 -25.86 2.88
N ILE A 162 -4.94 -24.65 3.42
CA ILE A 162 -4.40 -23.38 2.90
C ILE A 162 -2.88 -23.44 2.65
N HIS A 163 -2.11 -24.09 3.52
CA HIS A 163 -0.65 -24.18 3.35
C HIS A 163 -0.24 -24.96 2.09
N LYS A 164 -1.04 -25.95 1.66
CA LYS A 164 -0.84 -26.68 0.40
C LYS A 164 -1.30 -25.86 -0.80
N GLN A 165 -2.42 -25.14 -0.64
CA GLN A 165 -2.89 -24.21 -1.68
C GLN A 165 -1.81 -23.17 -2.02
N LEU A 166 -1.16 -22.59 -1.00
CA LEU A 166 -0.08 -21.62 -1.17
C LEU A 166 1.12 -22.22 -1.91
N SER A 167 1.54 -23.43 -1.54
CA SER A 167 2.65 -24.11 -2.22
C SER A 167 2.34 -24.43 -3.68
N LEU A 168 1.10 -24.83 -3.99
CA LEU A 168 0.66 -25.06 -5.37
C LEU A 168 0.61 -23.76 -6.19
N LEU A 169 0.10 -22.68 -5.59
CA LEU A 169 0.07 -21.36 -6.23
C LEU A 169 1.48 -20.83 -6.51
N GLU A 170 2.42 -21.00 -5.57
CA GLU A 170 3.82 -20.61 -5.76
C GLU A 170 4.45 -21.28 -6.99
N VAL A 171 4.19 -22.58 -7.18
CA VAL A 171 4.65 -23.33 -8.36
C VAL A 171 3.97 -22.85 -9.64
N GLN A 172 2.67 -22.58 -9.61
CA GLN A 172 1.92 -22.13 -10.79
C GLN A 172 2.32 -20.73 -11.27
N VAL A 173 2.49 -19.78 -10.35
CA VAL A 173 2.85 -18.39 -10.69
C VAL A 173 4.38 -18.17 -10.76
N ARG A 174 5.16 -19.26 -10.71
CA ARG A 174 6.63 -19.28 -10.86
C ARG A 174 7.37 -18.32 -9.90
N GLY A 175 6.89 -18.16 -8.67
CA GLY A 175 7.50 -17.28 -7.67
C GLY A 175 6.51 -16.61 -6.72
N LEU A 176 6.90 -16.41 -5.46
CA LEU A 176 6.06 -15.80 -4.41
C LEU A 176 5.72 -14.33 -4.68
N GLU A 177 6.61 -13.64 -5.39
CA GLU A 177 6.45 -12.26 -5.85
C GLU A 177 5.21 -12.08 -6.73
N ASN A 178 4.74 -13.15 -7.39
CA ASN A 178 3.60 -13.12 -8.31
C ASN A 178 2.32 -13.70 -7.70
N VAL A 179 2.41 -14.36 -6.54
CA VAL A 179 1.25 -14.98 -5.86
C VAL A 179 0.33 -13.92 -5.25
N GLY A 180 0.83 -12.72 -4.96
CA GLY A 180 0.03 -11.64 -4.39
C GLY A 180 -0.30 -11.82 -2.89
N PHE A 181 0.29 -12.79 -2.19
CA PHE A 181 0.13 -12.96 -0.74
C PHE A 181 1.44 -13.33 -0.03
N VAL A 182 1.49 -13.01 1.27
CA VAL A 182 2.63 -13.35 2.14
C VAL A 182 2.17 -14.32 3.21
N LYS A 183 2.87 -15.45 3.35
CA LYS A 183 2.64 -16.45 4.42
C LYS A 183 2.75 -15.76 5.78
N ARG A 184 1.69 -15.82 6.59
CA ARG A 184 1.74 -15.36 7.99
C ARG A 184 2.17 -16.53 8.87
N TYR A 185 3.36 -16.44 9.43
CA TYR A 185 3.76 -17.28 10.56
C TYR A 185 3.02 -16.75 11.80
N VAL A 186 2.22 -17.63 12.41
CA VAL A 186 1.52 -17.37 13.68
C VAL A 186 2.45 -17.72 14.82
#